data_AF-A0A9K3DEL7-F1
#
_entry.id   AF-A0A9K3DEL7-F1
#
_cell.length_a   1.000
_cell.length_b   1.000
_cell.length_c   1.000
_cell.angle_alpha   90.00
_cell.angle_beta   90.00
_cell.angle_gamma   90.00
#
_symmetry.space_group_name_H-M   'P 1'
#
loop_
_entity.id
_entity.type
_entity.pdbx_description
1 polymer ?
#
loop_
_entity_poly.entity_id
_entity_poly.type
_entity_poly.pdbx_seq_one_letter_code
_entity_poly.pdbx_strand_id
1 'polypeptide(L)'
;MFHAYFMIHGNYAQEVRAVRNVASVENLMRKLQVLLDQWTQNSEINTTNMEHDKAPMESHGATMQEQVEVENNRAQPDTKMKWHFGERMTHTESYWEGLKEQFEKGYENTGRTISMVRDIEGVLTQLPASHRDKLQARFSGLCVEAEAIMDNVMDRMKIKCGKTPQFKCLLL
;
A
#
# COMPACT_ATOMS: atom_id res chain seq x y z
N MET A 1 11.08 -55.46 -25.83
CA MET A 1 10.58 -54.39 -26.72
C MET A 1 9.48 -53.53 -26.09
N PHE A 2 8.40 -54.11 -25.55
CA PHE A 2 7.28 -53.35 -24.97
C PHE A 2 7.66 -52.41 -23.81
N HIS A 3 8.63 -52.79 -22.97
CA HIS A 3 9.07 -51.98 -21.83
C HIS A 3 9.76 -50.65 -22.25
N ALA A 4 10.54 -50.67 -23.32
CA ALA A 4 11.18 -49.47 -23.86
C ALA A 4 10.16 -48.52 -24.51
N TYR A 5 9.15 -49.07 -25.19
CA TYR A 5 8.08 -48.27 -25.81
C TYR A 5 7.24 -47.52 -24.76
N PHE A 6 6.91 -48.18 -23.66
CA PHE A 6 6.15 -47.60 -22.56
C PHE A 6 6.92 -46.50 -21.81
N MET A 7 8.23 -46.71 -21.59
CA MET A 7 9.10 -45.68 -21.02
C MET A 7 9.20 -44.44 -21.90
N ILE A 8 9.39 -44.60 -23.22
CA ILE A 8 9.53 -43.46 -24.14
C ILE A 8 8.23 -42.65 -24.24
N HIS A 9 7.07 -43.32 -24.36
CA HIS A 9 5.78 -42.64 -24.47
C HIS A 9 5.31 -42.02 -23.15
N GLY A 10 5.57 -42.68 -22.01
CA GLY A 10 5.28 -42.14 -20.69
C GLY A 10 6.10 -40.89 -20.37
N ASN A 11 7.37 -40.87 -20.79
CA ASN A 11 8.28 -39.74 -20.57
C ASN A 11 7.90 -38.53 -21.45
N TYR A 12 7.50 -38.76 -22.70
CA TYR A 12 7.01 -37.69 -23.58
C TYR A 12 5.76 -36.97 -23.04
N ALA A 13 4.78 -37.72 -22.53
CA ALA A 13 3.57 -37.13 -21.97
C ALA A 13 3.83 -36.33 -20.67
N GLN A 14 4.79 -36.77 -19.86
CA GLN A 14 5.24 -36.03 -18.68
C GLN A 14 5.96 -34.73 -19.08
N GLU A 15 6.81 -34.78 -20.10
CA GLU A 15 7.54 -33.59 -20.57
C GLU A 15 6.60 -32.54 -21.18
N VAL A 16 5.61 -32.96 -21.98
CA VAL A 16 4.59 -32.04 -22.52
C VAL A 16 3.80 -31.35 -21.40
N ARG A 17 3.48 -32.07 -20.32
CA ARG A 17 2.82 -31.51 -19.13
C ARG A 17 3.75 -30.54 -18.39
N ALA A 18 5.01 -30.91 -18.22
CA ALA A 18 6.01 -30.07 -17.56
C ALA A 18 6.19 -28.74 -18.30
N VAL A 19 6.33 -28.75 -19.63
CA VAL A 19 6.45 -27.53 -20.44
C VAL A 19 5.25 -26.61 -20.30
N ARG A 20 4.02 -27.16 -20.30
CA ARG A 20 2.79 -26.38 -20.05
C ARG A 20 2.81 -25.75 -18.65
N ASN A 21 3.18 -26.52 -17.64
CA ASN A 21 3.23 -26.06 -16.26
C ASN A 21 4.31 -24.98 -16.05
N VAL A 22 5.48 -25.12 -16.70
CA VAL A 22 6.53 -24.07 -16.72
C VAL A 22 5.96 -22.77 -17.27
N ALA A 23 5.32 -22.79 -18.44
CA ALA A 23 4.73 -21.59 -19.03
C ALA A 23 3.65 -20.96 -18.13
N SER A 24 2.86 -21.80 -17.44
CA SER A 24 1.86 -21.35 -16.47
C SER A 24 2.51 -20.64 -15.27
N VAL A 25 3.56 -21.23 -14.68
CA VAL A 25 4.31 -20.62 -13.57
C VAL A 25 4.88 -19.27 -13.98
N GLU A 26 5.52 -19.18 -15.14
CA GLU A 26 6.11 -17.93 -15.61
C GLU A 26 5.05 -16.85 -15.86
N ASN A 27 3.88 -17.22 -16.39
CA ASN A 27 2.77 -16.28 -16.56
C ASN A 27 2.24 -15.76 -15.22
N LEU A 28 2.09 -16.66 -14.23
CA LEU A 28 1.63 -16.31 -12.89
C LEU A 28 2.65 -15.41 -12.18
N MET A 29 3.94 -15.73 -12.24
CA MET A 29 5.02 -14.89 -11.70
C MET A 29 5.02 -13.49 -12.30
N ARG A 30 4.80 -13.38 -13.62
CA ARG A 30 4.71 -12.08 -14.29
C ARG A 30 3.51 -11.28 -13.80
N LYS A 31 2.35 -11.92 -13.61
CA LYS A 31 1.15 -11.28 -13.05
C LYS A 31 1.38 -10.82 -11.61
N LEU A 32 2.04 -11.65 -10.82
CA LEU A 32 2.42 -11.30 -9.45
C LEU A 32 3.31 -10.06 -9.43
N GLN A 33 4.37 -10.01 -10.27
CA GLN A 33 5.22 -8.83 -10.37
C GLN A 33 4.41 -7.56 -10.71
N VAL A 34 3.54 -7.62 -11.73
CA VAL A 34 2.71 -6.46 -12.10
C VAL A 34 1.83 -6.01 -10.94
N LEU A 35 1.27 -6.94 -10.18
CA LEU A 35 0.47 -6.63 -9.00
C LEU A 35 1.31 -5.95 -7.91
N LEU A 36 2.53 -6.42 -7.67
CA LEU A 36 3.46 -5.84 -6.69
C LEU A 36 3.91 -4.43 -7.10
N ASP A 37 4.24 -4.22 -8.38
CA ASP A 37 4.61 -2.91 -8.93
C ASP A 37 3.46 -1.90 -8.76
N GLN A 38 2.24 -2.33 -9.11
CA GLN A 38 1.03 -1.51 -8.95
C GLN A 38 0.74 -1.18 -7.49
N TRP A 39 0.90 -2.16 -6.59
CA TRP A 39 0.67 -1.93 -5.16
C TRP A 39 1.67 -0.92 -4.60
N THR A 40 2.94 -1.07 -4.94
CA THR A 40 4.01 -0.14 -4.54
C THR A 40 3.69 1.28 -5.00
N GLN A 41 3.41 1.47 -6.30
CA GLN A 41 3.10 2.78 -6.86
C GLN A 41 1.85 3.42 -6.23
N ASN A 42 0.78 2.63 -6.04
CA ASN A 42 -0.44 3.12 -5.42
C ASN A 42 -0.22 3.54 -3.96
N SER A 43 0.68 2.86 -3.24
CA SER A 43 1.02 3.21 -1.85
C SER A 43 1.79 4.54 -1.75
N GLU A 44 2.58 4.88 -2.77
CA GLU A 44 3.32 6.15 -2.85
C GLU A 44 2.39 7.33 -3.14
N ILE A 45 1.52 7.21 -4.14
CA ILE A 45 0.54 8.25 -4.51
C ILE A 45 -0.40 8.58 -3.34
N ASN A 46 -0.85 7.53 -2.64
CA ASN A 46 -1.69 7.64 -1.45
C ASN A 46 -0.98 8.25 -0.24
N THR A 47 0.35 8.34 -0.25
CA THR A 47 1.14 9.03 0.77
C THR A 47 1.24 10.51 0.45
N THR A 48 1.55 10.87 -0.80
CA THR A 48 1.73 12.28 -1.20
C THR A 48 0.45 13.10 -1.16
N ASN A 49 -0.70 12.51 -1.50
CA ASN A 49 -1.98 13.22 -1.51
C ASN A 49 -2.45 13.64 -0.11
N MET A 50 -2.18 12.83 0.92
CA MET A 50 -2.52 13.19 2.31
C MET A 50 -1.50 14.15 2.94
N GLU A 51 -0.27 14.22 2.43
CA GLU A 51 0.73 15.19 2.87
C GLU A 51 0.49 16.58 2.28
N HIS A 52 -0.12 16.70 1.10
CA HIS A 52 -0.42 17.99 0.49
C HIS A 52 -1.56 18.76 1.20
N ASP A 53 -2.39 18.06 1.97
CA ASP A 53 -3.37 18.66 2.89
C ASP A 53 -2.73 19.27 4.15
N LYS A 54 -1.39 19.17 4.31
CA LYS A 54 -0.64 19.84 5.39
C LYS A 54 -0.40 21.33 5.16
N ALA A 55 -0.80 21.96 4.06
CA ALA A 55 -0.64 23.40 3.95
C ALA A 55 -1.39 24.06 5.12
N PRO A 56 -0.71 24.66 6.11
CA PRO A 56 -1.41 25.46 7.09
C PRO A 56 -1.97 26.61 6.29
N MET A 57 -3.29 26.70 6.20
CA MET A 57 -3.95 27.87 5.61
C MET A 57 -3.29 29.09 6.26
N GLU A 58 -2.53 29.84 5.47
CA GLU A 58 -1.66 30.90 5.94
C GLU A 58 -2.46 31.79 6.86
N SER A 59 -2.17 31.73 8.16
CA SER A 59 -2.62 32.74 9.10
C SER A 59 -2.02 34.03 8.59
N HIS A 60 -2.86 34.88 8.00
CA HIS A 60 -2.47 36.18 7.50
C HIS A 60 -1.93 36.98 8.69
N GLY A 61 -0.61 36.90 8.89
CA GLY A 61 0.13 37.72 9.82
C GLY A 61 -0.02 39.15 9.34
N ALA A 62 -0.80 39.93 10.07
CA ALA A 62 -0.96 41.35 9.83
C ALA A 62 0.43 42.01 9.87
N THR A 63 0.78 42.63 8.75
CA THR A 63 1.94 43.50 8.58
C THR A 63 1.95 44.55 9.71
N MET A 64 2.91 44.45 10.63
CA MET A 64 3.20 45.53 11.55
C MET A 64 3.90 46.64 10.78
N GLN A 65 3.13 47.68 10.40
CA GLN A 65 3.69 49.00 10.17
C GLN A 65 3.51 49.83 11.44
N GLU A 66 4.66 50.15 12.04
CA GLU A 66 4.89 51.15 13.06
C GLU A 66 4.39 52.53 12.60
N GLN A 67 3.37 53.10 13.25
CA GLN A 67 3.22 54.56 13.43
C GLN A 67 2.38 54.90 14.69
N VAL A 68 3.06 55.54 15.65
CA VAL A 68 2.65 56.70 16.48
C VAL A 68 1.43 56.61 17.44
N GLU A 69 1.72 56.93 18.70
CA GLU A 69 0.84 57.11 19.86
C GLU A 69 -0.44 57.94 19.61
N VAL A 70 -1.59 57.49 20.13
CA VAL A 70 -2.52 58.30 20.94
C VAL A 70 -3.30 57.38 21.89
N GLU A 71 -3.23 57.71 23.18
CA GLU A 71 -3.94 57.14 24.32
C GLU A 71 -5.46 57.45 24.28
N ASN A 72 -6.34 56.43 24.29
CA ASN A 72 -7.55 56.41 25.14
C ASN A 72 -8.37 55.10 25.01
N ASN A 73 -8.91 54.64 26.14
CA ASN A 73 -9.99 53.66 26.34
C ASN A 73 -9.75 52.18 26.00
N ARG A 74 -9.58 51.40 27.09
CA ARG A 74 -9.75 49.94 27.15
C ARG A 74 -11.09 49.52 26.55
N ALA A 75 -11.09 49.10 25.30
CA ALA A 75 -11.95 48.04 24.82
C ALA A 75 -11.01 46.88 24.49
N GLN A 76 -11.10 45.77 25.23
CA GLN A 76 -10.51 44.53 24.72
C GLN A 76 -11.16 44.29 23.35
N PRO A 77 -10.39 44.15 22.26
CA PRO A 77 -10.98 43.64 21.05
C PRO A 77 -11.37 42.21 21.38
N ASP A 78 -12.67 41.98 21.56
CA ASP A 78 -13.31 40.67 21.42
C ASP A 78 -12.96 40.20 20.01
N THR A 79 -11.75 39.67 19.88
CA THR A 79 -11.27 39.04 18.68
C THR A 79 -12.03 37.74 18.68
N LYS A 80 -13.26 37.79 18.16
CA LYS A 80 -14.17 36.66 18.02
C LYS A 80 -13.45 35.65 17.14
N MET A 81 -12.65 34.81 17.79
CA MET A 81 -11.89 33.76 17.17
C MET A 81 -12.91 32.89 16.47
N LYS A 82 -13.00 33.02 15.14
CA LYS A 82 -13.94 32.26 14.34
C LYS A 82 -13.44 30.83 14.40
N TRP A 83 -14.03 30.06 15.29
CA TRP A 83 -13.75 28.65 15.37
C TRP A 83 -14.34 28.00 14.12
N HIS A 84 -13.48 27.65 13.18
CA HIS A 84 -13.80 26.90 11.97
C HIS A 84 -14.11 25.43 12.33
N PHE A 85 -15.00 25.19 13.29
CA PHE A 85 -15.33 23.86 13.80
C PHE A 85 -15.90 22.96 12.72
N GLY A 86 -16.83 23.49 11.90
CA GLY A 86 -17.44 22.75 10.79
C GLY A 86 -16.40 22.27 9.77
N GLU A 87 -15.56 23.18 9.26
CA GLU A 87 -14.52 22.87 8.28
C GLU A 87 -13.46 21.89 8.83
N ARG A 88 -13.08 22.04 10.12
CA ARG A 88 -12.15 21.09 10.77
C ARG A 88 -12.77 19.71 10.96
N MET A 89 -14.07 19.64 11.27
CA MET A 89 -14.77 18.38 11.44
C MET A 89 -14.91 17.65 10.10
N THR A 90 -15.30 18.35 9.03
CA THR A 90 -15.39 17.76 7.68
C THR A 90 -14.03 17.27 7.19
N HIS A 91 -12.95 17.99 7.46
CA HIS A 91 -11.59 17.55 7.11
C HIS A 91 -11.17 16.28 7.90
N THR A 92 -11.58 16.20 9.16
CA THR A 92 -11.32 15.02 10.00
C THR A 92 -12.09 13.81 9.49
N GLU A 93 -13.37 13.98 9.13
CA GLU A 93 -14.21 12.93 8.55
C GLU A 93 -13.64 12.41 7.23
N SER A 94 -13.31 13.30 6.29
CA SER A 94 -12.72 12.91 5.00
C SER A 94 -11.38 12.19 5.18
N TYR A 95 -10.56 12.61 6.16
CA TYR A 95 -9.31 11.93 6.50
C TYR A 95 -9.56 10.48 6.95
N TRP A 96 -10.55 10.26 7.84
CA TRP A 96 -10.88 8.93 8.33
C TRP A 96 -11.48 8.03 7.25
N GLU A 97 -12.34 8.56 6.38
CA GLU A 97 -12.90 7.82 5.25
C GLU A 97 -11.79 7.38 4.28
N GLY A 98 -10.87 8.28 3.93
CA GLY A 98 -9.72 7.93 3.08
C GLY A 98 -8.79 6.91 3.72
N LEU A 99 -8.58 6.98 5.04
CA LEU A 99 -7.79 5.99 5.76
C LEU A 99 -8.46 4.61 5.75
N LYS A 100 -9.77 4.55 5.96
CA LYS A 100 -10.55 3.31 5.88
C LYS A 100 -10.46 2.68 4.49
N GLU A 101 -10.61 3.46 3.44
CA GLU A 101 -10.47 2.99 2.05
C GLU A 101 -9.07 2.41 1.79
N GLN A 102 -8.01 3.03 2.33
CA GLN A 102 -6.65 2.49 2.22
C GLN A 102 -6.50 1.15 2.95
N PHE A 103 -7.11 0.98 4.11
CA PHE A 103 -7.11 -0.31 4.83
C PHE A 103 -7.80 -1.41 4.03
N GLU A 104 -8.98 -1.14 3.48
CA GLU A 104 -9.73 -2.10 2.67
C GLU A 104 -8.92 -2.52 1.43
N LYS A 105 -8.36 -1.55 0.69
CA LYS A 105 -7.47 -1.83 -0.45
C LYS A 105 -6.23 -2.63 -0.06
N GLY A 106 -5.61 -2.31 1.07
CA GLY A 106 -4.46 -3.04 1.60
C GLY A 106 -4.78 -4.51 1.88
N TYR A 107 -5.95 -4.78 2.48
CA TYR A 107 -6.41 -6.13 2.76
C TYR A 107 -6.72 -6.92 1.48
N GLU A 108 -7.39 -6.29 0.51
CA GLU A 108 -7.67 -6.91 -0.79
C GLU A 108 -6.38 -7.28 -1.54
N ASN A 109 -5.40 -6.38 -1.58
CA ASN A 109 -4.11 -6.62 -2.23
C ASN A 109 -3.35 -7.75 -1.54
N THR A 110 -3.36 -7.79 -0.20
CA THR A 110 -2.77 -8.87 0.60
C THR A 110 -3.39 -10.22 0.23
N GLY A 111 -4.73 -10.29 0.23
CA GLY A 111 -5.45 -11.51 -0.12
C GLY A 111 -5.16 -12.00 -1.55
N ARG A 112 -5.15 -11.08 -2.53
CA ARG A 112 -4.80 -11.40 -3.92
C ARG A 112 -3.36 -11.90 -4.06
N THR A 113 -2.41 -11.27 -3.38
CA THR A 113 -1.00 -11.66 -3.37
C THR A 113 -0.83 -13.06 -2.82
N ILE A 114 -1.42 -13.36 -1.66
CA ILE A 114 -1.38 -14.69 -1.03
C ILE A 114 -1.98 -15.75 -1.97
N SER A 115 -3.09 -15.44 -2.63
CA SER A 115 -3.71 -16.37 -3.59
C SER A 115 -2.77 -16.70 -4.75
N MET A 116 -2.14 -15.69 -5.36
CA MET A 116 -1.21 -15.91 -6.48
C MET A 116 0.03 -16.69 -6.06
N VAL A 117 0.59 -16.41 -4.88
CA VAL A 117 1.73 -17.16 -4.32
C VAL A 117 1.35 -18.64 -4.18
N ARG A 118 0.18 -18.95 -3.60
CA ARG A 118 -0.30 -20.33 -3.46
C ARG A 118 -0.53 -21.03 -4.80
N ASP A 119 -1.09 -20.33 -5.78
CA ASP A 119 -1.30 -20.87 -7.12
C ASP A 119 0.04 -21.23 -7.78
N ILE A 120 1.04 -20.36 -7.68
CA ILE A 120 2.39 -20.62 -8.20
C ILE A 120 3.03 -21.83 -7.50
N GLU A 121 2.96 -21.88 -6.17
CA GLU A 121 3.48 -22.99 -5.38
C GLU A 121 2.82 -24.32 -5.79
N GLY A 122 1.50 -24.34 -5.94
CA GLY A 122 0.75 -25.51 -6.37
C GLY A 122 1.16 -26.01 -7.76
N VAL A 123 1.47 -25.11 -8.71
CA VAL A 123 1.97 -25.53 -10.03
C VAL A 123 3.44 -25.97 -9.96
N LEU A 124 4.29 -25.31 -9.17
CA LEU A 124 5.70 -25.68 -8.96
C LEU A 124 5.85 -27.11 -8.41
N THR A 125 4.98 -27.54 -7.50
CA THR A 125 5.02 -28.91 -6.94
C THR A 125 4.74 -29.99 -7.98
N GLN A 126 4.10 -29.65 -9.11
CA GLN A 126 3.80 -30.57 -10.19
C GLN A 126 4.94 -30.68 -11.22
N LEU A 127 6.01 -29.90 -11.08
CA LEU A 127 7.14 -29.90 -11.99
C LEU A 127 8.21 -30.93 -11.60
N PRO A 128 8.87 -31.55 -12.60
CA PRO A 128 10.09 -32.31 -12.36
C PRO A 128 11.18 -31.41 -11.77
N ALA A 129 12.10 -32.00 -10.97
CA ALA A 129 13.18 -31.26 -10.33
C ALA A 129 14.02 -30.41 -11.30
N SER A 130 14.33 -30.96 -12.48
CA SER A 130 15.11 -30.29 -13.54
C SER A 130 14.53 -28.93 -13.97
N HIS A 131 13.20 -28.81 -13.99
CA HIS A 131 12.49 -27.57 -14.35
C HIS A 131 12.18 -26.71 -13.12
N ARG A 132 11.91 -27.35 -11.98
CA ARG A 132 11.51 -26.69 -10.74
C ARG A 132 12.62 -25.83 -10.15
N ASP A 133 13.86 -26.30 -10.09
CA ASP A 133 14.92 -25.65 -9.32
C ASP A 133 15.20 -24.21 -9.80
N LYS A 134 15.19 -23.99 -11.12
CA LYS A 134 15.38 -22.65 -11.72
C LYS A 134 14.22 -21.70 -11.43
N LEU A 135 12.99 -22.21 -11.49
CA LEU A 135 11.79 -21.40 -11.23
C LEU A 135 11.63 -21.11 -9.74
N GLN A 136 11.98 -22.07 -8.89
CA GLN A 136 11.89 -21.93 -7.45
C GLN A 136 12.77 -20.79 -6.92
N ALA A 137 13.99 -20.65 -7.42
CA ALA A 137 14.86 -19.53 -7.04
C ALA A 137 14.24 -18.16 -7.39
N ARG A 138 13.67 -18.03 -8.60
CA ARG A 138 12.95 -16.80 -9.03
C ARG A 138 11.71 -16.56 -8.18
N PHE A 139 10.96 -17.63 -7.87
CA PHE A 139 9.77 -17.55 -7.04
C PHE A 139 10.08 -17.07 -5.62
N SER A 140 11.13 -17.60 -5.01
CA SER A 140 11.57 -17.19 -3.68
C SER A 140 11.93 -15.72 -3.63
N GLY A 141 12.58 -15.19 -4.67
CA GLY A 141 12.84 -13.75 -4.80
C GLY A 141 11.55 -12.92 -4.80
N LEU A 142 10.56 -13.32 -5.59
CA LEU A 142 9.24 -12.65 -5.63
C LEU A 142 8.50 -12.72 -4.29
N CYS A 143 8.64 -13.82 -3.54
CA CYS A 143 8.01 -13.95 -2.22
C CYS A 143 8.61 -12.95 -1.23
N VAL A 144 9.94 -12.81 -1.22
CA VAL A 144 10.64 -11.83 -0.37
C VAL A 144 10.24 -10.40 -0.73
N GLU A 145 10.15 -10.10 -2.03
CA GLU A 145 9.69 -8.78 -2.49
C GLU A 145 8.25 -8.49 -2.06
N ALA A 146 7.35 -9.47 -2.24
CA ALA A 146 5.96 -9.36 -1.80
C ALA A 146 5.86 -9.10 -0.29
N GLU A 147 6.62 -9.84 0.53
CA GLU A 147 6.67 -9.66 1.98
C GLU A 147 7.16 -8.26 2.36
N ALA A 148 8.25 -7.80 1.74
CA ALA A 148 8.79 -6.46 2.00
C ALA A 148 7.78 -5.34 1.64
N ILE A 149 7.04 -5.48 0.55
CA ILE A 149 5.99 -4.52 0.16
C ILE A 149 4.84 -4.54 1.17
N MET A 150 4.36 -5.73 1.55
CA MET A 150 3.30 -5.88 2.54
C MET A 150 3.66 -5.22 3.86
N ASP A 151 4.86 -5.49 4.38
CA ASP A 151 5.35 -4.91 5.63
C ASP A 151 5.46 -3.40 5.55
N ASN A 152 6.06 -2.86 4.47
CA ASN A 152 6.22 -1.42 4.29
C ASN A 152 4.85 -0.69 4.27
N VAL A 153 3.88 -1.23 3.53
CA VAL A 153 2.53 -0.66 3.46
C VAL A 153 1.86 -0.69 4.84
N MET A 154 1.96 -1.81 5.56
CA MET A 154 1.38 -1.96 6.90
C MET A 154 2.01 -1.00 7.90
N ASP A 155 3.33 -0.84 7.89
CA ASP A 155 4.04 0.05 8.80
C ASP A 155 3.71 1.52 8.51
N ARG A 156 3.61 1.91 7.23
CA ARG A 156 3.11 3.24 6.85
C ARG A 156 1.69 3.48 7.39
N MET A 157 0.81 2.49 7.30
CA MET A 157 -0.55 2.58 7.86
C MET A 157 -0.55 2.73 9.39
N LYS A 158 0.29 1.97 10.11
CA LYS A 158 0.44 2.10 11.58
C LYS A 158 0.90 3.51 11.97
N ILE A 159 1.87 4.07 11.25
CA ILE A 159 2.37 5.43 11.50
C ILE A 159 1.26 6.47 11.28
N LYS A 160 0.39 6.28 10.26
CA LYS A 160 -0.76 7.18 10.01
C LYS A 160 -1.79 7.14 11.14
N CYS A 161 -2.12 5.97 11.69
CA CYS A 161 -3.03 5.85 12.84
C CYS A 161 -2.45 6.43 14.14
N GLY A 162 -1.14 6.25 14.38
CA GLY A 162 -0.47 6.75 15.58
C GLY A 162 -0.33 8.28 15.64
N LYS A 163 -0.42 8.95 14.48
CA LYS A 163 -0.49 10.41 14.37
C LYS A 163 -1.92 10.90 14.59
N THR A 164 -2.56 10.50 15.69
CA THR A 164 -3.85 11.08 16.08
C THR A 164 -3.66 12.59 16.23
N PRO A 165 -4.50 13.45 15.63
CA PRO A 165 -4.47 14.87 15.96
C PRO A 165 -4.71 14.97 17.46
N GLN A 166 -3.72 15.46 18.20
CA GLN A 166 -3.87 15.76 19.62
C GLN A 166 -4.91 16.88 19.72
N PHE A 167 -6.18 16.51 19.82
CA PHE A 167 -7.20 17.39 20.33
C PHE A 167 -6.85 17.64 21.79
N LYS A 168 -5.95 18.60 22.03
CA LYS A 168 -5.81 19.24 23.32
C LYS A 168 -7.11 20.01 23.55
N CYS A 169 -8.16 19.30 23.96
CA CYS A 169 -9.17 19.91 24.81
C CYS A 169 -8.44 20.32 26.09
N LEU A 170 -7.94 21.55 26.11
CA LEU A 170 -7.71 22.25 27.37
C LEU A 170 -9.09 22.42 27.99
N LEU A 171 -9.43 21.47 28.86
CA LEU A 171 -10.41 21.67 29.92
C LEU A 171 -9.95 22.88 30.74
N LEU A 172 -10.58 24.02 30.48
CA LEU A 172 -10.71 25.14 31.41
C LEU A 172 -12.20 25.45 31.53
#